data_AF-A0A2S1H3P5-F1
#
_entry.id   AF-A0A2S1H3P5-F1
#
_cell.length_a   1.000
_cell.length_b   1.000
_cell.length_c   1.000
_cell.angle_alpha   90.00
_cell.angle_beta   90.00
_cell.angle_gamma   90.00
#
_symmetry.space_group_name_H-M   'P 1'
#
loop_
_entity.id
_entity.type
_entity.pdbx_description
1 polymer ?
#
loop_
_entity_poly.entity_id
_entity_poly.type
_entity_poly.pdbx_seq_one_letter_code
_entity_poly.pdbx_strand_id
1 'polypeptide(L)'
;MELAALTYVGIISLILCIYMYIDKERAKKKEWRISEKTLLTLGLFGGAMGGVLGMYLFRHKTKHNKFAFGFPLMAAIHIFLLVQLF
;
A
#
# COMPACT_ATOMS: atom_id res chain seq x y z
N MET A 1 2.38 -18.06 -15.53
CA MET A 1 1.33 -17.18 -14.99
C MET A 1 1.74 -16.59 -13.64
N GLU A 2 2.38 -17.36 -12.77
CA GLU A 2 2.94 -16.92 -11.48
C GLU A 2 3.90 -15.71 -11.56
N LEU A 3 4.88 -15.72 -12.49
CA LEU A 3 5.83 -14.61 -12.64
C LEU A 3 5.13 -13.29 -12.99
N ALA A 4 4.07 -13.35 -13.81
CA ALA A 4 3.27 -12.17 -14.16
C ALA A 4 2.51 -11.63 -12.95
N ALA A 5 1.96 -12.51 -12.10
CA ALA A 5 1.28 -12.12 -10.86
C ALA A 5 2.26 -11.46 -9.86
N LEU A 6 3.44 -12.04 -9.65
CA LEU A 6 4.47 -11.44 -8.79
C LEU A 6 4.93 -10.08 -9.31
N THR A 7 5.16 -9.97 -10.62
CA THR A 7 5.58 -8.70 -11.25
C THR A 7 4.51 -7.63 -11.09
N TYR A 8 3.24 -7.98 -11.34
CA TYR A 8 2.11 -7.07 -11.15
C TYR A 8 2.02 -6.56 -9.71
N VAL A 9 2.03 -7.47 -8.73
CA VAL A 9 1.98 -7.13 -7.29
C VAL A 9 3.18 -6.28 -6.88
N GLY A 10 4.38 -6.58 -7.38
CA GLY A 10 5.60 -5.81 -7.13
C GLY A 10 5.49 -4.37 -7.64
N ILE A 11 5.04 -4.19 -8.88
CA ILE A 11 4.87 -2.87 -9.50
C ILE A 11 3.85 -2.03 -8.72
N ILE A 12 2.67 -2.58 -8.45
CA ILE A 12 1.61 -1.81 -7.79
C ILE A 12 1.95 -1.51 -6.31
N SER A 13 2.71 -2.40 -5.66
CA SER A 13 3.30 -2.14 -4.34
C SER A 13 4.28 -0.97 -4.37
N LEU A 14 5.16 -0.92 -5.36
CA LEU A 14 6.10 0.19 -5.53
C LEU A 14 5.36 1.52 -5.77
N ILE A 15 4.35 1.52 -6.65
CA ILE A 15 3.51 2.70 -6.92
C ILE A 15 2.86 3.20 -5.63
N LEU A 16 2.26 2.30 -4.84
CA LEU A 16 1.59 2.70 -3.60
C LEU A 16 2.59 3.24 -2.57
N CYS A 17 3.76 2.63 -2.44
CA CYS A 17 4.82 3.12 -1.56
C CYS A 17 5.23 4.55 -1.94
N ILE A 18 5.43 4.83 -3.23
CA ILE A 18 5.74 6.17 -3.75
C ILE A 18 4.60 7.15 -3.46
N TYR A 19 3.35 6.74 -3.63
CA TYR A 19 2.19 7.60 -3.33
C TYR A 19 2.13 7.97 -1.84
N MET A 20 2.46 7.05 -0.93
CA MET A 20 2.54 7.35 0.49
C MET A 20 3.67 8.33 0.83
N TYR A 21 4.82 8.21 0.16
CA TYR A 21 5.91 9.18 0.27
C TYR A 21 5.47 10.57 -0.20
N ILE A 22 4.86 10.65 -1.39
CA ILE A 22 4.35 11.91 -1.95
C ILE A 22 3.31 12.52 -1.01
N ASP A 23 2.37 11.74 -0.47
CA ASP A 23 1.39 12.28 0.47
C ASP A 23 2.06 12.85 1.74
N LYS A 24 3.10 12.18 2.24
CA LYS A 24 3.89 12.66 3.39
C LYS A 24 4.60 13.98 3.07
N GLU A 25 5.20 14.10 1.91
CA GLU A 25 5.85 15.33 1.44
C GLU A 25 4.85 16.48 1.26
N ARG A 26 3.70 16.21 0.62
CA ARG A 26 2.61 17.21 0.47
C ARG A 26 2.09 17.69 1.83
N ALA A 27 1.99 16.79 2.82
CA ALA A 27 1.61 17.17 4.17
C ALA A 27 2.63 18.11 4.83
N LYS A 28 3.94 17.93 4.59
CA LYS A 28 4.97 18.86 5.08
C LYS A 28 4.90 20.22 4.39
N LYS A 29 4.62 20.22 3.08
CA LYS A 29 4.51 21.44 2.25
C LYS A 29 3.16 22.17 2.38
N LYS A 30 2.23 21.65 3.21
CA LYS A 30 0.84 22.15 3.34
C LYS A 30 0.07 22.17 2.02
N GLU A 31 0.38 21.23 1.12
CA GLU A 31 -0.29 21.05 -0.16
C GLU A 31 -1.49 20.09 -0.04
N TRP A 32 -2.30 20.03 -1.10
CA TRP A 32 -3.43 19.11 -1.17
C TRP A 32 -2.99 17.65 -1.09
N ARG A 33 -3.48 16.95 -0.06
CA ARG A 33 -3.15 15.56 0.23
C ARG A 33 -3.88 14.58 -0.70
N ILE A 34 -3.26 13.42 -0.92
CA ILE A 34 -3.86 12.32 -1.67
C ILE A 34 -5.02 11.76 -0.84
N SER A 35 -6.14 11.49 -1.50
CA SER A 35 -7.31 10.95 -0.82
C SER A 35 -7.01 9.58 -0.21
N GLU A 36 -7.48 9.33 1.01
CA GLU A 36 -7.30 8.04 1.67
C GLU A 36 -7.90 6.88 0.86
N LYS A 37 -9.02 7.16 0.17
CA LYS A 37 -9.67 6.20 -0.70
C LYS A 37 -8.73 5.72 -1.79
N THR A 38 -8.01 6.62 -2.45
CA THR A 38 -7.03 6.27 -3.51
C THR A 38 -5.91 5.36 -2.97
N LEU A 39 -5.38 5.65 -1.78
CA LEU A 39 -4.33 4.82 -1.19
C LEU A 39 -4.86 3.43 -0.82
N LEU A 40 -6.06 3.36 -0.24
CA LEU A 40 -6.69 2.09 0.13
C LEU A 40 -7.10 1.26 -1.10
N THR A 41 -7.59 1.89 -2.17
CA THR A 41 -7.94 1.17 -3.41
C THR A 41 -6.69 0.60 -4.09
N LEU A 42 -5.60 1.37 -4.17
CA LEU A 42 -4.31 0.85 -4.65
C LEU A 42 -3.81 -0.32 -3.78
N GLY A 43 -4.02 -0.23 -2.46
CA GLY A 43 -3.79 -1.32 -1.53
C GLY A 43 -4.58 -2.57 -1.91
N LEU A 44 -5.89 -2.43 -2.14
CA LEU A 44 -6.81 -3.51 -2.48
C LEU A 44 -6.45 -4.22 -3.80
N PHE A 45 -6.00 -3.48 -4.81
CA PHE A 45 -5.63 -4.00 -6.12
C PHE A 45 -4.25 -4.69 -6.19
N GLY A 46 -3.58 -4.89 -5.06
CA GLY A 46 -2.30 -5.62 -4.99
C GLY A 46 -1.16 -4.81 -4.37
N GLY A 47 -1.40 -3.54 -4.04
CA GLY A 47 -0.37 -2.67 -3.47
C GLY A 47 -0.18 -2.83 -1.97
N ALA A 48 -0.92 -3.73 -1.32
CA ALA A 48 -1.00 -3.79 0.14
C ALA A 48 0.36 -3.96 0.82
N MET A 49 1.25 -4.80 0.28
CA MET A 49 2.61 -4.97 0.82
C MET A 49 3.42 -3.68 0.75
N GLY A 50 3.40 -2.99 -0.39
CA GLY A 50 4.01 -1.67 -0.54
C GLY A 50 3.37 -0.59 0.32
N GLY A 51 2.08 -0.70 0.60
CA GLY A 51 1.36 0.15 1.54
C GLY A 51 1.82 -0.05 2.98
N VAL A 52 1.92 -1.30 3.45
CA VAL A 52 2.49 -1.61 4.78
C VAL A 52 3.92 -1.07 4.89
N LEU A 53 4.75 -1.32 3.87
CA LEU A 53 6.13 -0.85 3.85
C LEU A 53 6.21 0.68 3.90
N GLY A 54 5.45 1.37 3.03
CA GLY A 54 5.38 2.83 2.99
C GLY A 54 4.87 3.45 4.28
N MET A 55 3.91 2.81 4.95
CA MET A 55 3.42 3.25 6.25
C MET A 55 4.53 3.30 7.30
N TYR A 56 5.33 2.23 7.42
CA TYR A 56 6.40 2.15 8.41
C TYR A 56 7.61 3.02 8.03
N LEU A 57 8.02 3.03 6.76
CA LEU A 57 9.15 3.82 6.27
C LEU A 57 8.91 5.33 6.46
N PHE A 58 7.73 5.82 6.08
CA PHE A 58 7.43 7.26 6.10
C PHE A 58 6.68 7.69 7.37
N ARG A 59 6.47 6.76 8.32
CA ARG A 59 5.62 6.95 9.50
C ARG A 59 4.28 7.59 9.10
N HIS A 60 3.69 7.04 8.05
CA HIS A 60 2.48 7.57 7.42
C HIS A 60 1.26 6.88 8.04
N LYS A 61 0.49 7.63 8.84
CA LYS A 61 -0.80 7.20 9.40
C LYS A 61 -0.77 5.84 10.13
N THR A 62 0.34 5.51 10.79
CA THR A 62 0.52 4.26 11.54
C THR A 62 -0.43 4.09 12.72
N LYS A 63 -0.97 5.19 13.28
CA LYS A 63 -1.97 5.18 14.35
C LYS A 63 -3.42 5.31 13.86
N HIS A 64 -3.63 5.47 12.55
CA HIS A 64 -4.97 5.65 12.01
C HIS A 64 -5.59 4.28 11.74
N ASN A 65 -6.63 3.91 12.49
CA ASN A 65 -7.20 2.56 12.48
C ASN A 65 -7.44 2.00 11.07
N LYS A 66 -7.97 2.81 10.15
CA LYS A 66 -8.19 2.38 8.75
C LYS A 66 -6.92 1.90 8.04
N PHE A 67 -5.79 2.55 8.30
CA PHE A 67 -4.50 2.22 7.70
C PHE A 67 -3.80 1.13 8.52
N ALA A 68 -3.77 1.29 9.83
CA ALA A 68 -3.12 0.38 10.78
C ALA A 68 -3.65 -1.05 10.71
N PHE A 69 -4.97 -1.22 10.52
CA PHE A 69 -5.58 -2.54 10.32
C PHE A 69 -5.79 -2.87 8.85
N GLY A 70 -6.17 -1.89 8.02
CA GLY A 70 -6.52 -2.14 6.62
C GLY A 70 -5.34 -2.68 5.81
N PHE A 71 -4.17 -2.03 5.86
CA PHE A 71 -3.02 -2.46 5.07
C PHE A 71 -2.47 -3.83 5.47
N PRO A 72 -2.24 -4.12 6.76
CA PRO A 72 -1.81 -5.46 7.18
C PRO A 72 -2.83 -6.55 6.85
N LEU A 73 -4.13 -6.28 7.02
CA LEU A 73 -5.18 -7.25 6.67
C LEU A 73 -5.21 -7.53 5.16
N MET A 74 -5.16 -6.49 4.33
CA MET A 74 -5.10 -6.65 2.87
C MET A 74 -3.83 -7.39 2.43
N ALA A 75 -2.68 -7.09 3.05
CA ALA A 75 -1.43 -7.77 2.76
C ALA A 75 -1.50 -9.27 3.14
N ALA A 76 -2.09 -9.61 4.29
CA ALA A 76 -2.30 -11.01 4.69
C ALA A 76 -3.18 -11.77 3.68
N ILE A 77 -4.26 -11.16 3.21
CA ILE A 77 -5.14 -11.75 2.18
C ILE A 77 -4.37 -11.96 0.87
N HIS A 78 -3.59 -10.98 0.41
CA HIS A 78 -2.80 -11.11 -0.80
C HIS A 78 -1.72 -12.19 -0.70
N ILE A 79 -1.03 -12.28 0.45
CA ILE A 79 -0.06 -13.35 0.69
C ILE A 79 -0.75 -14.71 0.66
N PHE A 80 -1.89 -14.86 1.32
CA PHE A 80 -2.66 -16.11 1.29
C PHE A 80 -3.05 -16.50 -0.14
N LEU A 81 -3.56 -15.56 -0.93
CA LEU A 81 -3.93 -15.82 -2.34
C LEU A 81 -2.71 -16.18 -3.20
N LEU A 82 -1.56 -15.52 -2.99
CA LEU A 82 -0.33 -15.87 -3.68
C LEU A 82 0.13 -17.29 -3.32
N VAL A 83 0.08 -17.68 -2.05
CA VAL A 83 0.45 -19.03 -1.60
C VAL A 83 -0.46 -20.10 -2.20
N GLN A 84 -1.75 -19.83 -2.41
CA GLN A 84 -2.66 -20.77 -3.07
C GLN A 84 -2.45 -20.87 -4.59
N LEU A 85 -1.81 -19.85 -5.19
CA LEU A 85 -1.55 -19.78 -6.63
C LEU A 85 -0.27 -20.53 -7.04
N PHE A 86 0.68 -20.66 -6.11
CA PHE A 86 1.94 -21.41 -6.26
C PHE A 86 1.76 -22.86 -5.82
#